data_AF-A0A2E2Q1E5-F1
#
_entry.id   AF-A0A2E2Q1E5-F1
#
_cell.length_a   1.000
_cell.length_b   1.000
_cell.length_c   1.000
_cell.angle_alpha   90.00
_cell.angle_beta   90.00
_cell.angle_gamma   90.00
#
_symmetry.space_group_name_H-M   'P 1'
#
loop_
_entity.id
_entity.type
_entity.pdbx_description
1 polymer ?
#
loop_
_entity_poly.entity_id
_entity_poly.type
_entity_poly.pdbx_seq_one_letter_code
_entity_poly.pdbx_strand_id
1 'polypeptide(L)'
;MDAQRDELAEHLAAAFPASIDPGDAYGEVEPVLIDADIVGWLAHDRLDPVQRRSLTQAADGLAHSLSTFPADARPYFERLLRLARRAVAAG
;
A
#
# COMPACT_ATOMS: atom_id res chain seq x y z
N MET A 1 12.60 14.42 0.16
CA MET A 1 11.94 13.58 1.20
C MET A 1 10.54 14.10 1.52
N ASP A 2 10.27 15.39 1.31
CA ASP A 2 8.96 16.01 1.61
C ASP A 2 7.81 15.45 0.76
N ALA A 3 7.98 15.34 -0.56
CA ALA A 3 6.92 14.86 -1.45
C ALA A 3 6.39 13.44 -1.15
N GLN A 4 7.22 12.52 -0.63
CA GLN A 4 6.75 11.17 -0.25
C GLN A 4 5.95 11.19 1.05
N ARG A 5 6.38 12.01 2.02
CA ARG A 5 5.63 12.19 3.27
C ARG A 5 4.32 12.91 3.02
N ASP A 6 4.30 13.90 2.14
CA ASP A 6 3.08 14.61 1.75
C ASP A 6 2.09 13.66 1.07
N GLU A 7 2.54 12.85 0.10
CA GLU A 7 1.67 11.87 -0.56
C GLU A 7 1.20 10.76 0.39
N LEU A 8 2.02 10.35 1.37
CA LEU A 8 1.59 9.44 2.44
C LEU A 8 0.54 10.09 3.34
N ALA A 9 0.71 11.37 3.71
CA ALA A 9 -0.28 12.10 4.50
C ALA A 9 -1.61 12.26 3.75
N GLU A 10 -1.57 12.52 2.44
CA GLU A 10 -2.75 12.53 1.57
C GLU A 10 -3.44 11.17 1.49
N HIS A 11 -2.68 10.07 1.47
CA HIS A 11 -3.23 8.72 1.52
C HIS A 11 -3.93 8.45 2.85
N LEU A 12 -3.30 8.79 3.97
CA LEU A 12 -3.87 8.63 5.32
C LEU A 12 -5.11 9.48 5.57
N ALA A 13 -5.20 10.64 4.93
CA ALA A 13 -6.38 11.51 5.00
C ALA A 13 -7.52 11.05 4.07
N ALA A 14 -7.24 10.21 3.09
CA ALA A 14 -8.26 9.69 2.18
C ALA A 14 -9.16 8.70 2.92
N ALA A 15 -10.46 8.76 2.64
CA ALA A 15 -11.37 7.74 3.13
C ALA A 15 -11.02 6.38 2.49
N PHE A 16 -10.99 5.34 3.32
CA PHE A 16 -10.85 3.98 2.82
C PHE A 16 -12.04 3.64 1.89
N PRO A 17 -11.83 2.96 0.75
CA PRO A 17 -12.90 2.74 -0.22
C PRO A 17 -14.07 1.94 0.36
N ALA A 18 -15.29 2.48 0.26
CA ALA A 18 -16.49 1.88 0.83
C ALA A 18 -16.94 0.58 0.13
N SER A 19 -16.46 0.33 -1.09
CA SER A 19 -16.74 -0.89 -1.86
C SER A 19 -15.89 -2.10 -1.43
N ILE A 20 -14.98 -1.90 -0.47
CA ILE A 20 -14.16 -2.98 0.06
C ILE A 20 -14.86 -3.59 1.26
N ASP A 21 -15.18 -4.86 1.15
CA ASP A 21 -15.65 -5.66 2.27
C ASP A 21 -14.47 -6.07 3.18
N PRO A 22 -14.44 -5.64 4.45
CA PRO A 22 -13.39 -6.04 5.38
C PRO A 22 -13.41 -7.55 5.64
N GLY A 23 -12.23 -8.18 5.70
CA GLY A 23 -12.09 -9.62 5.89
C GLY A 23 -12.14 -10.46 4.62
N ASP A 24 -12.54 -9.88 3.47
CA ASP A 24 -12.48 -10.56 2.18
C ASP A 24 -11.10 -10.39 1.52
N ALA A 25 -10.63 -11.47 0.90
CA ALA A 25 -9.43 -11.45 0.08
C ALA A 25 -9.77 -11.06 -1.36
N TYR A 26 -9.02 -10.12 -1.90
CA TYR A 26 -9.07 -9.71 -3.29
C TYR A 26 -7.78 -10.22 -3.93
N GLY A 27 -7.88 -11.33 -4.67
CA GLY A 27 -6.70 -12.01 -5.20
C GLY A 27 -5.89 -12.66 -4.07
N GLU A 28 -4.68 -12.16 -3.86
CA GLU A 28 -3.73 -12.69 -2.87
C GLU A 28 -3.73 -11.89 -1.56
N VAL A 29 -4.45 -10.76 -1.50
CA VAL A 29 -4.35 -9.81 -0.38
C VAL A 29 -5.70 -9.55 0.28
N GLU A 30 -5.66 -9.40 1.61
CA GLU A 30 -6.76 -8.81 2.38
C GLU A 30 -6.52 -7.28 2.41
N PRO A 31 -7.44 -6.46 1.87
CA PRO A 31 -7.18 -5.04 1.61
C PRO A 31 -6.86 -4.18 2.84
N VAL A 32 -7.43 -4.53 4.00
CA VAL A 32 -7.25 -3.76 5.23
C VAL A 32 -5.87 -4.04 5.82
N LEU A 33 -5.48 -5.32 5.86
CA LEU A 33 -4.19 -5.78 6.33
C LEU A 33 -3.07 -5.29 5.42
N ILE A 34 -3.22 -5.39 4.09
CA ILE A 34 -2.16 -4.94 3.18
C ILE A 34 -1.97 -3.42 3.21
N ASP A 35 -3.04 -2.64 3.42
CA ASP A 35 -2.95 -1.19 3.62
C ASP A 35 -2.22 -0.86 4.92
N ALA A 36 -2.63 -1.47 6.03
CA ALA A 36 -2.01 -1.27 7.34
C ALA A 36 -0.52 -1.66 7.34
N ASP A 37 -0.17 -2.78 6.73
CA ASP A 37 1.21 -3.26 6.61
C ASP A 37 2.08 -2.27 5.82
N ILE A 38 1.64 -1.88 4.62
CA ILE A 38 2.39 -0.95 3.75
C ILE A 38 2.53 0.42 4.42
N VAL A 39 1.44 0.98 4.95
CA VAL A 39 1.46 2.26 5.67
C VAL A 39 2.39 2.19 6.88
N GLY A 40 2.34 1.09 7.63
CA GLY A 40 3.22 0.85 8.78
C GLY A 40 4.69 0.95 8.39
N TRP A 41 5.11 0.28 7.32
CA TRP A 41 6.48 0.39 6.82
C TRP A 41 6.82 1.80 6.30
N LEU A 42 5.92 2.44 5.56
CA LEU A 42 6.14 3.79 5.03
C LEU A 42 6.29 4.87 6.11
N ALA A 43 5.77 4.62 7.32
CA ALA A 43 5.94 5.51 8.46
C ALA A 43 7.35 5.49 9.07
N HIS A 44 8.18 4.48 8.74
CA HIS A 44 9.55 4.44 9.21
C HIS A 44 10.45 5.37 8.37
N ASP A 45 11.30 6.14 9.05
CA ASP A 45 12.28 7.02 8.38
C ASP A 45 13.29 6.24 7.53
N ARG A 46 13.62 5.01 7.93
CA ARG A 46 14.50 4.09 7.19
C ARG A 46 14.01 2.66 7.38
N LEU A 47 13.99 1.92 6.29
CA LEU A 47 13.71 0.48 6.28
C LEU A 47 15.02 -0.30 6.43
N ASP A 48 15.04 -1.27 7.34
CA ASP A 48 16.08 -2.28 7.35
C ASP A 48 15.90 -3.29 6.18
N PRO A 49 16.87 -4.18 5.90
CA PRO A 49 16.78 -5.12 4.80
C PRO A 49 15.60 -6.10 4.89
N VAL A 50 15.17 -6.48 6.10
CA VAL A 50 14.03 -7.38 6.31
C VAL A 50 12.74 -6.63 6.00
N GLN A 51 12.57 -5.43 6.55
CA GLN A 51 11.43 -4.56 6.28
C GLN A 51 11.31 -4.23 4.80
N ARG A 52 12.43 -3.94 4.12
CA ARG A 52 12.44 -3.69 2.67
C ARG A 52 11.98 -4.91 1.88
N ARG A 53 12.41 -6.12 2.27
CA ARG A 53 11.94 -7.36 1.64
C ARG A 53 10.45 -7.56 1.86
N SER A 54 9.95 -7.35 3.08
CA SER A 54 8.52 -7.45 3.39
C SER A 54 7.69 -6.43 2.60
N LEU A 55 8.14 -5.16 2.53
CA LEU A 55 7.47 -4.13 1.74
C LEU A 55 7.47 -4.46 0.24
N THR A 56 8.56 -5.02 -0.27
CA THR A 56 8.64 -5.49 -1.67
C THR A 56 7.60 -6.59 -1.92
N GLN A 57 7.54 -7.59 -1.04
CA GLN A 57 6.60 -8.69 -1.16
C GLN A 57 5.14 -8.22 -1.07
N ALA A 58 4.84 -7.29 -0.17
CA ALA A 58 3.51 -6.69 -0.03
C ALA A 58 3.14 -5.87 -1.28
N ALA A 59 4.07 -5.08 -1.82
CA ALA A 59 3.86 -4.33 -3.05
C ALA A 59 3.59 -5.25 -4.26
N ASP A 60 4.31 -6.37 -4.35
CA ASP A 60 4.12 -7.35 -5.43
C ASP A 60 2.77 -8.05 -5.31
N GLY A 61 2.39 -8.51 -4.11
CA GLY A 61 1.07 -9.12 -3.86
C GLY A 61 -0.09 -8.16 -4.17
N LEU A 62 0.05 -6.88 -3.79
CA LEU A 62 -0.93 -5.85 -4.13
C LEU A 62 -1.00 -5.61 -5.65
N ALA A 63 0.14 -5.59 -6.34
CA ALA A 63 0.20 -5.39 -7.79
C ALA A 63 -0.47 -6.53 -8.57
N HIS A 64 -0.27 -7.78 -8.16
CA HIS A 64 -0.94 -8.94 -8.79
C HIS A 64 -2.44 -8.92 -8.55
N SER A 65 -2.85 -8.46 -7.37
CA SER A 65 -4.25 -8.46 -6.93
C SER A 65 -5.05 -7.26 -7.44
N LEU A 66 -4.41 -6.15 -7.83
CA LEU A 66 -5.08 -4.89 -8.17
C LEU A 66 -6.24 -5.01 -9.18
N SER A 67 -6.14 -5.94 -10.14
CA SER A 67 -7.21 -6.18 -11.12
C SER A 67 -8.48 -6.81 -10.54
N THR A 68 -8.40 -7.46 -9.37
CA THR A 68 -9.54 -8.08 -8.68
C THR A 68 -10.30 -7.08 -7.81
N PHE A 69 -9.72 -5.91 -7.52
CA PHE A 69 -10.38 -4.88 -6.73
C PHE A 69 -11.56 -4.26 -7.51
N PRO A 70 -12.61 -3.81 -6.81
CA PRO A 70 -13.66 -2.98 -7.39
C PRO A 70 -13.07 -1.76 -8.11
N ALA A 71 -13.63 -1.39 -9.25
CA ALA A 71 -13.05 -0.37 -10.12
C ALA A 71 -12.90 1.00 -9.43
N ASP A 72 -13.80 1.34 -8.51
CA ASP A 72 -13.79 2.56 -7.70
C ASP A 72 -12.76 2.55 -6.57
N ALA A 73 -12.39 1.36 -6.06
CA ALA A 73 -11.35 1.20 -5.04
C ALA A 73 -9.92 1.20 -5.61
N ARG A 74 -9.74 0.79 -6.87
CA ARG A 74 -8.40 0.68 -7.50
C ARG A 74 -7.53 1.92 -7.35
N PRO A 75 -8.02 3.16 -7.57
CA PRO A 75 -7.18 4.35 -7.46
C PRO A 75 -6.53 4.53 -6.08
N TYR A 76 -7.21 4.12 -5.01
CA TYR A 76 -6.68 4.14 -3.65
C TYR A 76 -5.49 3.19 -3.50
N PHE A 77 -5.65 1.94 -3.94
CA PHE A 77 -4.59 0.93 -3.85
C PHE A 77 -3.46 1.14 -4.86
N GLU A 78 -3.73 1.75 -6.01
CA GLU A 78 -2.69 2.18 -6.94
C GLU A 78 -1.80 3.27 -6.32
N ARG A 79 -2.37 4.20 -5.54
CA ARG A 79 -1.59 5.20 -4.80
C ARG A 79 -0.71 4.52 -3.76
N LEU A 80 -1.28 3.63 -2.96
CA LEU A 80 -0.54 2.85 -1.97
C LEU A 80 0.64 2.09 -2.61
N LEU A 81 0.38 1.41 -3.74
CA LEU A 81 1.41 0.69 -4.48
C LEU A 81 2.53 1.61 -4.99
N ARG A 82 2.20 2.81 -5.50
CA ARG A 82 3.20 3.79 -5.93
C ARG A 82 4.08 4.24 -4.77
N LEU A 83 3.49 4.53 -3.62
CA LEU A 83 4.23 4.90 -2.40
C LEU A 83 5.18 3.77 -1.97
N ALA A 84 4.69 2.53 -1.91
CA ALA A 84 5.50 1.36 -1.57
C ALA A 84 6.70 1.18 -2.51
N ARG A 85 6.48 1.23 -3.83
CA ARG A 85 7.54 1.07 -4.83
C ARG A 85 8.62 2.16 -4.75
N ARG A 86 8.23 3.41 -4.46
CA ARG A 86 9.18 4.51 -4.26
C ARG A 86 10.04 4.28 -3.02
N ALA A 87 9.44 3.84 -1.91
CA ALA A 87 10.18 3.55 -0.68
C ALA A 87 11.16 2.38 -0.85
N VAL A 88 10.80 1.35 -1.63
CA VAL A 88 11.72 0.26 -1.99
C VAL A 88 12.90 0.76 -2.81
N ALA A 89 12.66 1.65 -3.79
CA ALA A 89 13.71 2.18 -4.66
C ALA A 89 14.62 3.22 -4.00
N ALA A 90 14.16 3.89 -2.93
CA ALA A 90 14.88 4.97 -2.25
C ALA A 90 15.93 4.47 -1.24
N GLY A 91 16.02 3.16 -0.99
CA GLY A 91 16.86 2.59 0.06
C GLY A 91 17.89 1.59 -0.44
#